data_AF-A0AAD6JH45-F1
#
_entry.id   AF-A0AAD6JH45-F1
#
_cell.length_a   1.000
_cell.length_b   1.000
_cell.length_c   1.000
_cell.angle_alpha   90.00
_cell.angle_beta   90.00
_cell.angle_gamma   90.00
#
_symmetry.space_group_name_H-M   'P 1'
#
loop_
_entity.id
_entity.type
_entity.pdbx_description
1 polymer ?
#
loop_
_entity_poly.entity_id
_entity_poly.type
_entity_poly.pdbx_seq_one_letter_code
_entity_poly.pdbx_strand_id
1 'polypeptide(L)'
;MDGLALISISLTIDQVQTTSDSIASILGQISDPIGKQRIGVCQADYSDALRQFRGAFSSSDGKAYWDVIDRVRDGTNKVIDCENIYKRDPISASPISVDNHNVIKLSELTLIIVDKILPH
;
A
#
# COMPACT_ATOMS: atom_id res chain seq x y z
N MET A 1 -7.14 13.01 -17.78
CA MET A 1 -6.28 12.50 -16.70
C MET A 1 -7.10 11.72 -15.67
N ASP A 2 -8.38 12.05 -15.46
CA ASP A 2 -9.30 11.36 -14.53
C ASP A 2 -9.31 9.83 -14.70
N GLY A 3 -9.51 9.33 -15.93
CA GLY A 3 -9.48 7.89 -16.21
C GLY A 3 -8.13 7.24 -15.92
N LEU A 4 -7.02 7.98 -16.11
CA LEU A 4 -5.68 7.50 -15.78
C LEU A 4 -5.47 7.42 -14.26
N ALA A 5 -6.06 8.34 -13.48
CA ALA A 5 -6.04 8.28 -12.03
C ALA A 5 -6.77 7.02 -11.53
N LEU A 6 -7.96 6.73 -12.07
CA LEU A 6 -8.71 5.51 -11.76
C LEU A 6 -7.90 4.25 -12.07
N ILE A 7 -7.30 4.16 -13.26
CA ILE A 7 -6.48 3.00 -13.66
C ILE A 7 -5.28 2.83 -12.71
N SER A 8 -4.57 3.92 -12.39
CA SER A 8 -3.41 3.89 -11.49
C SER A 8 -3.79 3.42 -10.09
N ILE A 9 -4.92 3.90 -9.55
CA ILE A 9 -5.43 3.45 -8.25
C ILE A 9 -5.83 1.98 -8.31
N SER A 10 -6.51 1.52 -9.37
CA SER A 10 -6.88 0.11 -9.53
C SER A 10 -5.67 -0.82 -9.54
N LEU A 11 -4.60 -0.45 -10.28
CA LEU A 11 -3.36 -1.21 -10.29
C LEU A 11 -2.72 -1.27 -8.89
N THR A 12 -2.80 -0.17 -8.13
CA THR A 12 -2.34 -0.14 -6.74
C THR A 12 -3.16 -1.07 -5.85
N ILE A 13 -4.49 -1.07 -5.99
CA ILE A 13 -5.40 -1.97 -5.26
C ILE A 13 -5.09 -3.43 -5.57
N ASP A 14 -4.90 -3.78 -6.84
CA ASP A 14 -4.60 -5.16 -7.26
C ASP A 14 -3.27 -5.64 -6.68
N GLN A 15 -2.23 -4.80 -6.70
CA GLN A 15 -0.94 -5.11 -6.07
C GLN A 15 -1.09 -5.29 -4.55
N VAL A 16 -1.79 -4.39 -3.87
CA VAL A 16 -2.01 -4.48 -2.41
C VAL A 16 -2.82 -5.73 -2.04
N GLN A 17 -3.87 -6.05 -2.80
CA GLN A 17 -4.68 -7.25 -2.59
C GLN A 17 -3.84 -8.51 -2.79
N THR A 18 -3.09 -8.60 -3.89
CA THR A 18 -2.22 -9.76 -4.19
C THR A 18 -1.20 -9.98 -3.08
N THR A 19 -0.56 -8.92 -2.60
CA THR A 19 0.40 -9.03 -1.48
C THR A 19 -0.29 -9.36 -0.16
N SER A 20 -1.46 -8.78 0.13
CA SER A 20 -2.25 -9.13 1.31
C SER A 20 -2.62 -10.62 1.32
N ASP A 21 -2.95 -11.18 0.17
CA ASP A 21 -3.30 -12.60 0.03
C ASP A 21 -2.06 -13.49 0.22
N SER A 22 -0.88 -13.04 -0.22
CA SER A 22 0.39 -13.77 -0.03
C SER A 22 0.88 -13.77 1.42
N ILE A 23 0.63 -12.69 2.17
CA ILE A 23 1.00 -12.56 3.60
C ILE A 23 0.47 -13.73 4.43
N ALA A 24 -0.77 -14.18 4.19
CA ALA A 24 -1.35 -15.30 4.91
C ALA A 24 -0.55 -16.61 4.72
N SER A 25 -0.06 -16.83 3.49
CA SER A 25 0.80 -17.98 3.17
C SER A 25 2.17 -17.86 3.83
N ILE A 26 2.79 -16.67 3.76
CA ILE A 26 4.10 -16.38 4.36
C ILE A 26 4.07 -16.58 5.88
N LEU A 27 3.02 -16.13 6.55
CA LEU A 27 2.84 -16.31 7.99
C LEU A 27 2.87 -17.79 8.41
N GLY A 28 2.36 -18.70 7.58
CA GLY A 28 2.40 -20.14 7.82
C GLY A 28 3.78 -20.76 7.68
N GLN A 29 4.71 -20.10 6.98
CA GLN A 29 6.06 -20.60 6.70
C GLN A 29 7.11 -20.09 7.69
N ILE A 30 6.83 -18.99 8.40
CA ILE A 30 7.74 -18.42 9.39
C ILE A 30 7.64 -19.21 10.69
N SER A 31 8.77 -19.71 11.18
CA SER A 31 8.84 -20.49 12.43
C SER A 31 9.20 -19.64 13.65
N ASP A 32 9.99 -18.58 13.47
CA ASP A 32 10.48 -17.77 14.58
C ASP A 32 9.40 -16.76 15.07
N PRO A 33 9.29 -16.53 16.39
CA PRO A 33 8.24 -15.65 16.93
C PRO A 33 8.33 -14.20 16.47
N ILE A 34 9.53 -13.68 16.24
CA ILE A 34 9.75 -12.29 15.85
C ILE A 34 9.25 -12.08 14.41
N GLY A 35 9.60 -12.97 13.50
CA GLY A 35 9.11 -12.97 12.13
C GLY A 35 7.59 -13.09 12.07
N LYS A 36 6.99 -13.98 12.86
CA LYS A 36 5.52 -14.09 12.96
C LYS A 36 4.86 -12.79 13.43
N GLN A 37 5.45 -12.14 14.44
CA GLN A 37 4.96 -10.84 14.91
C GLN A 37 5.06 -9.79 13.80
N ARG A 38 6.21 -9.69 13.11
CA ARG A 38 6.44 -8.69 12.07
C ARG A 38 5.50 -8.84 10.89
N ILE A 39 5.36 -10.06 10.37
CA ILE A 39 4.46 -10.32 9.24
C ILE A 39 2.98 -10.17 9.66
N GLY A 40 2.64 -10.45 10.93
CA GLY A 40 1.31 -10.17 11.47
C GLY A 40 0.98 -8.68 11.53
N VAL A 41 1.96 -7.83 11.86
CA VAL A 41 1.79 -6.36 11.74
C VAL A 41 1.60 -5.95 10.28
N CYS A 42 2.41 -6.48 9.37
CA CYS A 42 2.22 -6.25 7.94
C CYS A 42 0.84 -6.65 7.43
N GLN A 43 0.26 -7.74 7.96
CA GLN A 43 -1.11 -8.14 7.62
C GLN A 43 -2.14 -7.07 7.98
N ALA A 44 -2.02 -6.48 9.17
CA ALA A 44 -2.90 -5.39 9.60
C ALA A 44 -2.67 -4.12 8.76
N ASP A 45 -1.41 -3.78 8.52
CA ASP A 45 -1.04 -2.62 7.69
C ASP A 45 -1.55 -2.74 6.26
N TYR A 46 -1.44 -3.91 5.62
CA TYR A 46 -1.97 -4.15 4.28
C TYR A 46 -3.51 -4.13 4.23
N SER A 47 -4.18 -4.60 5.29
CA SER A 47 -5.64 -4.47 5.40
C SER A 47 -6.08 -3.01 5.46
N ASP A 48 -5.38 -2.19 6.25
CA ASP A 48 -5.62 -0.76 6.34
C ASP A 48 -5.28 -0.03 5.03
N ALA A 49 -4.14 -0.37 4.40
CA ALA A 49 -3.74 0.17 3.12
C ALA A 49 -4.79 -0.09 2.04
N LEU A 50 -5.29 -1.33 1.95
CA LEU A 50 -6.34 -1.71 1.01
C LEU A 50 -7.62 -0.90 1.20
N ARG A 51 -8.01 -0.63 2.46
CA ARG A 51 -9.15 0.23 2.78
C ARG A 51 -8.93 1.65 2.25
N GLN A 52 -7.73 2.20 2.44
CA GLN A 52 -7.40 3.53 1.97
C GLN A 52 -7.40 3.63 0.44
N PHE A 53 -6.78 2.69 -0.26
CA PHE A 53 -6.75 2.70 -1.72
C PHE A 53 -8.13 2.49 -2.35
N ARG A 54 -8.99 1.63 -1.77
CA ARG A 54 -10.40 1.52 -2.19
C ARG A 54 -11.16 2.83 -1.97
N GLY A 55 -10.91 3.50 -0.84
CA GLY A 55 -11.44 4.85 -0.60
C GLY A 55 -10.94 5.86 -1.64
N ALA A 56 -9.65 5.80 -2.00
CA ALA A 56 -9.06 6.66 -3.02
C ALA A 56 -9.72 6.45 -4.38
N PHE A 57 -10.07 5.21 -4.72
CA PHE A 57 -10.82 4.90 -5.94
C PHE A 57 -12.19 5.59 -5.94
N SER A 58 -12.96 5.43 -4.86
CA SER A 58 -14.26 6.09 -4.72
C SER A 58 -14.16 7.62 -4.74
N SER A 59 -13.14 8.19 -4.09
CA SER A 59 -12.87 9.63 -4.13
C SER A 59 -12.50 10.10 -5.54
N SER A 60 -11.71 9.33 -6.29
CA SER A 60 -11.31 9.65 -7.67
C SER A 60 -12.50 9.63 -8.62
N ASP A 61 -13.39 8.64 -8.49
CA ASP A 61 -14.64 8.54 -9.26
C ASP A 61 -15.56 9.75 -8.98
N GLY A 62 -15.64 10.15 -7.71
CA GLY A 62 -16.33 11.38 -7.27
C GLY A 62 -15.57 12.68 -7.55
N LYS A 63 -14.39 12.63 -8.18
CA LYS A 63 -13.50 13.78 -8.47
C LYS A 63 -13.05 14.57 -7.24
N ALA A 64 -13.08 13.95 -6.06
CA ALA A 64 -12.58 14.48 -4.81
C ALA A 64 -11.05 14.29 -4.72
N TYR A 65 -10.31 14.97 -5.57
CA TYR A 65 -8.87 14.72 -5.77
C TYR A 65 -7.98 15.04 -4.56
N TRP A 66 -8.38 15.99 -3.71
CA TRP A 66 -7.69 16.21 -2.43
C TRP A 66 -7.82 14.99 -1.50
N ASP A 67 -9.01 14.40 -1.41
CA ASP A 67 -9.22 13.15 -0.66
C ASP A 67 -8.44 11.99 -1.27
N VAL A 68 -8.26 11.95 -2.60
CA VAL A 68 -7.41 10.95 -3.25
C VAL A 68 -5.97 11.06 -2.73
N ILE A 69 -5.42 12.28 -2.66
CA ILE A 69 -4.06 12.51 -2.17
C ILE A 69 -3.91 12.01 -0.73
N ASP A 70 -4.83 12.39 0.15
CA ASP A 70 -4.76 12.00 1.56
C ASP A 70 -4.83 10.48 1.73
N ARG A 71 -5.78 9.84 1.06
CA ARG A 71 -5.96 8.38 1.12
C ARG A 71 -4.78 7.62 0.52
N VAL A 72 -4.24 8.06 -0.61
CA VAL A 72 -3.06 7.44 -1.23
C VAL A 72 -1.86 7.55 -0.30
N ARG A 73 -1.64 8.70 0.33
CA ARG A 73 -0.57 8.88 1.33
C ARG A 73 -0.76 7.99 2.55
N ASP A 74 -1.96 7.95 3.11
CA ASP A 74 -2.27 7.10 4.27
C ASP A 74 -2.06 5.62 3.96
N GLY A 75 -2.53 5.15 2.80
CA GLY A 75 -2.32 3.77 2.36
C GLY A 75 -0.85 3.43 2.13
N THR A 76 -0.09 4.37 1.54
CA THR A 76 1.35 4.21 1.31
C THR A 76 2.13 4.15 2.63
N ASN A 77 1.78 4.99 3.59
CA ASN A 77 2.42 5.02 4.90
C ASN A 77 2.26 3.68 5.64
N LYS A 78 1.11 3.02 5.53
CA LYS A 78 0.93 1.66 6.08
C LYS A 78 1.89 0.64 5.47
N VAL A 79 2.07 0.67 4.15
CA VAL A 79 3.04 -0.21 3.48
C VAL A 79 4.48 0.10 3.91
N ILE A 80 4.81 1.39 4.10
CA ILE A 80 6.11 1.82 4.63
C ILE A 80 6.31 1.34 6.07
N ASP A 81 5.29 1.40 6.92
CA ASP A 81 5.33 0.91 8.30
C ASP A 81 5.62 -0.61 8.34
N CYS A 82 4.97 -1.37 7.46
CA CYS A 82 5.26 -2.78 7.27
C CYS A 82 6.72 -3.04 6.84
N GLU A 83 7.29 -2.26 5.92
CA GLU A 83 8.71 -2.41 5.57
C GLU A 83 9.63 -2.06 6.75
N ASN A 84 9.27 -1.02 7.50
CA ASN A 84 10.10 -0.48 8.58
C ASN A 84 10.13 -1.36 9.83
N ILE A 85 9.14 -2.22 10.06
CA ILE A 85 9.18 -3.13 11.22
C ILE A 85 10.35 -4.12 11.16
N TYR A 86 10.80 -4.48 9.96
CA TYR A 86 11.96 -5.36 9.73
C TYR A 86 13.32 -4.68 9.97
N LYS A 87 13.33 -3.33 10.06
CA LYS A 87 14.51 -2.53 10.38
C LYS A 87 14.73 -2.37 11.89
N ARG A 88 13.89 -2.99 12.73
CA ARG A 88 14.06 -3.06 14.19
C ARG A 88 14.93 -4.26 14.55
N ASP A 89 15.61 -4.22 15.68
CA ASP A 89 16.46 -5.34 16.10
C ASP A 89 15.65 -6.62 16.42
N PRO A 90 16.15 -7.81 16.04
CA PRO A 90 17.27 -8.01 15.12
C PRO A 90 16.89 -7.59 13.69
N ILE A 91 17.72 -6.76 13.04
CA ILE A 91 17.45 -6.28 11.68
C ILE A 91 17.39 -7.48 10.73
N SER A 92 16.36 -7.53 9.90
CA SER A 92 16.22 -8.54 8.85
C SER A 92 15.60 -7.95 7.59
N ALA A 93 15.63 -8.68 6.48
CA ALA A 93 14.89 -8.28 5.29
C ALA A 93 13.40 -8.58 5.47
N SER A 94 12.53 -7.71 4.94
CA SER A 94 11.11 -8.00 4.78
C SER A 94 10.93 -9.07 3.69
N PRO A 95 10.14 -10.13 3.93
CA PRO A 95 9.85 -11.15 2.92
C PRO A 95 9.00 -10.62 1.76
N ILE A 96 8.38 -9.43 1.92
CA ILE A 96 7.55 -8.77 0.91
C ILE A 96 8.13 -7.41 0.49
N SER A 97 9.43 -7.19 0.67
CA SER A 97 10.07 -5.88 0.39
C SER A 97 9.88 -5.43 -1.06
N VAL A 98 9.94 -6.36 -2.03
CA VAL A 98 9.70 -6.03 -3.45
C VAL A 98 8.28 -5.50 -3.66
N ASP A 99 7.29 -6.17 -3.07
CA ASP A 99 5.90 -5.78 -3.16
C ASP A 99 5.63 -4.44 -2.48
N ASN A 100 6.23 -4.21 -1.31
CA ASN A 100 6.17 -2.93 -0.60
C ASN A 100 6.63 -1.78 -1.51
N HIS A 101 7.78 -1.95 -2.17
CA HIS A 101 8.31 -0.94 -3.10
C HIS A 101 7.44 -0.77 -4.36
N ASN A 102 6.81 -1.83 -4.86
CA ASN A 102 5.90 -1.73 -6.00
C ASN A 102 4.67 -0.89 -5.65
N VAL A 103 4.07 -1.10 -4.48
CA VAL A 103 2.93 -0.29 -4.03
C VAL A 103 3.33 1.18 -3.86
N ILE A 104 4.51 1.46 -3.29
CA ILE A 104 5.01 2.84 -3.14
C ILE A 104 5.14 3.52 -4.51
N LYS A 105 5.75 2.85 -5.50
CA LYS A 105 5.89 3.39 -6.86
C LYS A 105 4.54 3.65 -7.53
N LEU A 106 3.59 2.73 -7.42
CA LEU A 106 2.24 2.90 -7.99
C LEU A 106 1.47 4.05 -7.30
N SER A 107 1.69 4.22 -6.00
CA SER A 107 1.13 5.33 -5.23
C SER A 107 1.71 6.68 -5.67
N GLU A 108 3.02 6.76 -5.90
CA GLU A 108 3.69 7.94 -6.45
C GLU A 108 3.15 8.30 -7.84
N LEU A 109 2.97 7.32 -8.72
CA LEU A 109 2.36 7.55 -10.04
C LEU A 109 0.96 8.15 -9.90
N THR A 110 0.15 7.61 -8.99
CA THR A 110 -1.19 8.14 -8.71
C THR A 110 -1.13 9.60 -8.25
N LEU A 111 -0.23 9.94 -7.32
CA LEU A 111 -0.06 11.32 -6.85
C LEU A 111 0.37 12.27 -7.96
N ILE A 112 1.29 11.86 -8.84
CA ILE A 112 1.71 12.65 -10.00
C ILE A 112 0.53 12.89 -10.96
N ILE A 113 -0.27 11.86 -11.23
CA ILE A 113 -1.44 11.97 -12.10
C ILE A 113 -2.46 12.95 -11.52
N VAL A 114 -2.72 12.87 -10.21
CA VAL A 114 -3.68 13.73 -9.51
C VAL A 114 -3.19 15.17 -9.44
N ASP A 115 -1.90 15.41 -9.19
CA ASP A 115 -1.29 16.73 -9.24
C ASP A 115 -1.52 17.42 -10.61
N LYS A 116 -1.45 16.66 -11.70
CA LYS A 116 -1.74 17.16 -13.06
C LYS A 116 -3.23 17.45 -13.33
N ILE A 117 -4.14 17.00 -12.46
CA ILE A 117 -5.58 17.30 -12.57
C ILE A 117 -5.91 18.58 -11.79
N LEU A 118 -5.26 18.81 -10.65
CA LEU A 118 -5.56 19.92 -9.77
C LEU A 118 -5.15 21.27 -10.40
N PRO A 119 -5.96 22.33 -10.25
CA PRO A 119 -5.55 23.67 -10.66
C PRO A 119 -4.43 24.18 -9.73
N HIS A 120 -3.40 24.79 -10.33
CA HIS A 120 -2.31 25.46 -9.62
C HIS A 120 -2.58 26.95 -9.44
#